data_AF-A0A235EW38-F1
#
_entry.id   AF-A0A235EW38-F1
#
_cell.length_a   1.000
_cell.length_b   1.000
_cell.length_c   1.000
_cell.angle_alpha   90.00
_cell.angle_beta   90.00
_cell.angle_gamma   90.00
#
_symmetry.space_group_name_H-M   'P 1'
#
loop_
_entity.id
_entity.type
_entity.pdbx_description
1 polymer ?
#
loop_
_entity_poly.entity_id
_entity_poly.type
_entity_poly.pdbx_seq_one_letter_code
_entity_poly.pdbx_strand_id
1 'polypeptide(L)'
;MATLTSPLEAWLRTVLASAAPAQRRALMRNLVQQLRRSQADRIAAQRNPDGSPFEPRKPQPTLREARGRLRRTMFERLRTPSHLKASATAEAGELHISGESGRIARVHQFGLQDRVQRGRGLTIRYPVRELLGFTDDDKRDTLQALLEHFTPR
;
A
#
# COMPACT_ATOMS: atom_id res chain seq x y z
N MET A 1 -20.75 -22.70 -10.68
CA MET A 1 -20.52 -22.59 -9.23
C MET A 1 -21.60 -21.69 -8.66
N ALA A 2 -22.49 -22.20 -7.80
CA ALA A 2 -23.53 -21.39 -7.18
C ALA A 2 -22.96 -20.76 -5.89
N THR A 3 -22.81 -19.44 -5.88
CA THR A 3 -22.49 -18.70 -4.66
C THR A 3 -23.77 -18.50 -3.86
N LEU A 4 -23.86 -19.15 -2.69
CA LEU A 4 -24.87 -18.83 -1.69
C LEU A 4 -24.60 -17.41 -1.18
N THR A 5 -25.33 -16.44 -1.72
CA THR A 5 -25.26 -15.04 -1.33
C THR A 5 -26.09 -14.88 -0.06
N SER A 6 -25.50 -14.38 1.03
CA SER A 6 -26.27 -14.14 2.26
C SER A 6 -27.29 -13.01 2.05
N PRO A 7 -28.42 -12.97 2.77
CA PRO A 7 -29.35 -11.84 2.74
C PRO A 7 -28.66 -10.49 3.02
N LEU A 8 -27.64 -10.49 3.89
CA LEU A 8 -26.80 -9.32 4.15
C LEU A 8 -26.01 -8.88 2.92
N GLU A 9 -25.35 -9.81 2.22
CA GLU A 9 -24.59 -9.49 1.01
C GLU A 9 -25.50 -8.94 -0.11
N ALA A 10 -26.69 -9.52 -0.28
CA ALA A 10 -27.68 -9.03 -1.24
C ALA A 10 -28.12 -7.59 -0.89
N TRP A 11 -28.45 -7.34 0.38
CA TRP A 11 -28.82 -6.00 0.86
C TRP A 11 -27.68 -4.98 0.66
N LEU A 12 -26.43 -5.34 0.98
CA LEU A 12 -25.26 -4.48 0.76
C LEU A 12 -25.08 -4.13 -0.72
N ARG A 13 -25.27 -5.09 -1.62
CA ARG A 13 -25.25 -4.83 -3.07
C ARG A 13 -26.32 -3.83 -3.48
N THR A 14 -27.53 -3.92 -2.91
CA THR A 14 -28.61 -2.96 -3.16
C THR A 14 -28.26 -1.56 -2.66
N VAL A 15 -27.73 -1.44 -1.44
CA VAL A 15 -27.30 -0.14 -0.87
C VAL A 15 -26.17 0.49 -1.70
N LEU A 16 -25.20 -0.33 -2.13
CA LEU A 16 -24.14 0.15 -3.02
C LEU A 16 -24.70 0.55 -4.40
N ALA A 17 -25.64 -0.22 -4.95
CA ALA A 17 -26.26 0.07 -6.25
C ALA A 17 -27.16 1.31 -6.21
N SER A 18 -27.75 1.66 -5.06
CA SER A 18 -28.56 2.87 -4.92
C SER A 18 -27.75 4.16 -4.95
N ALA A 19 -26.44 4.11 -4.68
CA ALA A 19 -25.57 5.27 -4.85
C ALA A 19 -25.27 5.51 -6.34
N ALA A 20 -25.37 6.76 -6.80
CA ALA A 20 -25.03 7.12 -8.16
C ALA A 20 -23.55 6.83 -8.47
N PRO A 21 -23.17 6.49 -9.71
CA PRO A 21 -21.77 6.21 -10.06
C PRO A 21 -20.78 7.32 -9.65
N ALA A 22 -21.20 8.58 -9.75
CA ALA A 22 -20.40 9.72 -9.30
C ALA A 22 -20.15 9.71 -7.78
N GLN A 23 -21.15 9.36 -6.98
CA GLN A 23 -21.04 9.25 -5.52
C GLN A 23 -20.11 8.10 -5.14
N ARG A 24 -20.27 6.93 -5.76
CA ARG A 24 -19.37 5.78 -5.53
C ARG A 24 -17.92 6.12 -5.88
N ARG A 25 -17.70 6.78 -7.02
CA ARG A 25 -16.35 7.22 -7.42
C ARG A 25 -15.76 8.24 -6.44
N ALA A 26 -16.57 9.15 -5.90
CA ALA A 26 -16.12 10.11 -4.90
C ALA A 26 -15.72 9.40 -3.60
N LEU A 27 -16.54 8.47 -3.13
CA LEU A 27 -16.24 7.61 -1.97
C LEU A 27 -14.94 6.83 -2.17
N MET A 28 -14.81 6.07 -3.27
CA MET A 28 -13.60 5.30 -3.58
C MET A 28 -12.36 6.18 -3.66
N ARG A 29 -12.48 7.37 -4.25
CA ARG A 29 -11.38 8.34 -4.29
C ARG A 29 -10.94 8.75 -2.89
N ASN A 30 -11.87 9.07 -2.00
CA ASN A 30 -11.54 9.44 -0.61
C ASN A 30 -10.84 8.28 0.12
N LEU A 31 -11.41 7.08 0.05
CA LEU A 31 -10.85 5.89 0.69
C LEU A 31 -9.41 5.60 0.23
N VAL A 32 -9.17 5.59 -1.08
CA VAL A 32 -7.83 5.32 -1.61
C VAL A 32 -6.83 6.42 -1.25
N GLN A 33 -7.25 7.70 -1.19
CA GLN A 33 -6.35 8.78 -0.78
C GLN A 33 -5.98 8.70 0.71
N GLN A 34 -6.93 8.32 1.57
CA GLN A 34 -6.68 8.05 2.99
C GLN A 34 -5.71 6.87 3.14
N LEU A 35 -6.00 5.75 2.48
CA LEU A 35 -5.13 4.58 2.47
C LEU A 35 -3.73 4.95 1.98
N ARG A 36 -3.60 5.69 0.88
CA ARG A 36 -2.32 6.15 0.35
C ARG A 36 -1.49 6.93 1.39
N ARG A 37 -2.14 7.82 2.14
CA ARG A 37 -1.49 8.60 3.19
C ARG A 37 -0.99 7.68 4.30
N SER A 38 -1.85 6.79 4.80
CA SER A 38 -1.47 5.78 5.80
C SER A 38 -0.28 4.92 5.34
N GLN A 39 -0.32 4.37 4.12
CA GLN A 39 0.79 3.60 3.56
C GLN A 39 2.07 4.44 3.48
N ALA A 40 2.00 5.69 3.03
CA ALA A 40 3.16 6.57 2.92
C ALA A 40 3.79 6.88 4.28
N ASP A 41 2.97 7.15 5.30
CA ASP A 41 3.39 7.45 6.66
C ASP A 41 4.00 6.21 7.33
N ARG A 42 3.39 5.04 7.15
CA ARG A 42 3.90 3.76 7.65
C ARG A 42 5.24 3.38 6.99
N ILE A 43 5.39 3.57 5.68
CA ILE A 43 6.66 3.39 4.98
C ILE A 43 7.71 4.37 5.52
N ALA A 44 7.35 5.63 5.78
CA ALA A 44 8.26 6.61 6.37
C ALA A 44 8.73 6.17 7.77
N ALA A 45 7.83 5.58 8.57
CA ALA A 45 8.12 4.99 9.87
C ALA A 45 8.88 3.65 9.82
N GLN A 46 9.11 3.09 8.62
CA GLN A 46 9.79 1.80 8.41
C GLN A 46 9.12 0.62 9.13
N ARG A 47 7.78 0.51 9.04
CA ARG A 47 7.00 -0.56 9.68
C ARG A 47 6.19 -1.37 8.68
N ASN A 48 5.97 -2.65 8.97
CA ASN A 48 4.99 -3.51 8.30
C ASN A 48 3.55 -3.19 8.76
N PRO A 49 2.51 -3.69 8.08
CA PRO A 49 1.10 -3.48 8.45
C PRO A 49 0.74 -3.98 9.85
N ASP A 50 1.42 -5.01 10.34
CA ASP A 50 1.28 -5.56 11.71
C ASP A 50 1.98 -4.71 12.79
N GLY A 51 2.63 -3.61 12.39
CA GLY A 51 3.38 -2.72 13.27
C GLY A 51 4.84 -3.12 13.51
N SER A 52 5.28 -4.31 13.09
CA SER A 52 6.67 -4.74 13.24
C SER A 52 7.61 -3.86 12.41
N PRO A 53 8.85 -3.59 12.87
CA PRO A 53 9.80 -2.82 12.08
C PRO A 53 10.26 -3.61 10.85
N PHE A 54 10.55 -2.90 9.76
CA PHE A 54 11.23 -3.50 8.63
C PHE A 54 12.59 -4.06 9.03
N GLU A 55 12.94 -5.22 8.46
CA GLU A 55 14.27 -5.77 8.69
C GLU A 55 15.36 -4.77 8.25
N PRO A 56 16.36 -4.48 9.09
CA PRO A 56 17.43 -3.54 8.75
C PRO A 56 18.19 -3.92 7.47
N ARG A 57 18.79 -2.94 6.81
CA ARG A 57 19.72 -3.24 5.71
C ARG A 57 20.97 -3.91 6.26
N LYS A 58 21.49 -4.90 5.53
CA LYS A 58 22.83 -5.43 5.80
C LYS A 58 23.83 -4.25 5.77
N PRO A 59 24.65 -4.06 6.82
CA PRO A 59 25.58 -2.96 6.88
C PRO A 59 26.60 -3.09 5.73
N GLN A 60 26.74 -2.05 4.92
CA GLN A 60 27.78 -1.99 3.89
C GLN A 60 29.06 -1.40 4.53
N PRO A 61 30.18 -2.15 4.56
CA PRO A 61 31.41 -1.73 5.23
C PRO A 61 31.97 -0.40 4.71
N THR A 62 31.76 -0.10 3.43
CA THR A 62 32.32 1.07 2.72
C THR A 62 31.53 2.36 2.90
N LEU A 63 30.33 2.33 3.51
CA LEU A 63 29.51 3.53 3.70
C LEU A 63 29.74 4.25 5.04
N ARG A 64 30.65 3.73 5.90
CA ARG A 64 30.96 4.34 7.21
C ARG A 64 31.64 5.71 7.08
N GLU A 65 32.25 6.02 5.95
CA GLU A 65 33.00 7.27 5.72
C GLU A 65 32.14 8.43 5.21
N ALA A 66 30.93 8.19 4.70
CA ALA A 66 30.02 9.23 4.24
C ALA A 66 29.28 9.93 5.40
N ARG A 67 30.02 10.42 6.39
CA ARG A 67 29.51 11.32 7.44
C ARG A 67 29.14 12.67 6.79
N GLY A 68 27.86 12.86 6.50
CA GLY A 68 27.33 14.18 6.10
C GLY A 68 26.18 14.15 5.10
N ARG A 69 26.02 13.07 4.34
CA ARG A 69 24.89 12.95 3.40
C ARG A 69 23.71 12.31 4.14
N LEU A 70 22.70 13.12 4.48
CA LEU A 70 21.47 12.73 5.17
C LEU A 70 21.08 11.27 4.88
N ARG A 71 21.15 10.40 5.88
CA ARG A 71 20.85 8.97 5.73
C ARG A 71 19.39 8.84 5.31
N ARG A 72 19.15 8.63 4.01
CA ARG A 72 17.82 8.34 3.48
C ARG A 72 17.34 7.00 4.03
N THR A 73 16.15 6.99 4.64
CA THR A 73 15.47 5.76 5.06
C THR A 73 15.11 4.92 3.83
N MET A 74 14.79 3.63 4.04
CA MET A 74 14.44 2.78 2.91
C MET A 74 13.15 3.26 2.26
N PHE A 75 13.04 3.11 0.94
CA PHE A 75 11.80 3.37 0.20
C PHE A 75 11.27 4.80 0.30
N GLU A 76 12.10 5.76 0.72
CA GLU A 76 11.74 7.18 0.83
C GLU A 76 11.12 7.73 -0.47
N ARG A 77 11.64 7.32 -1.63
CA ARG A 77 11.06 7.68 -2.94
C ARG A 77 9.75 6.96 -3.22
N LEU A 78 9.60 5.70 -2.81
CA LEU A 78 8.42 4.89 -3.12
C LEU A 78 7.15 5.44 -2.49
N ARG A 79 7.24 6.07 -1.30
CA ARG A 79 6.09 6.70 -0.62
C ARG A 79 5.63 8.03 -1.23
N THR A 80 6.39 8.60 -2.17
CA THR A 80 6.06 9.92 -2.74
C THR A 80 4.96 9.84 -3.80
N PRO A 81 4.23 10.95 -4.07
CA PRO A 81 3.14 10.94 -5.04
C PRO A 81 3.51 10.62 -6.49
N SER A 82 4.79 10.76 -6.85
CA SER A 82 5.29 10.38 -8.18
C SER A 82 5.40 8.86 -8.33
N HIS A 83 5.52 8.11 -7.24
CA HIS A 83 5.69 6.65 -7.24
C HIS A 83 4.47 5.91 -6.67
N LEU A 84 3.90 6.34 -5.54
CA LEU A 84 2.71 5.74 -4.94
C LEU A 84 1.45 6.38 -5.55
N LYS A 85 0.83 5.67 -6.49
CA LYS A 85 -0.31 6.14 -7.28
C LYS A 85 -1.61 5.58 -6.75
N ALA A 86 -2.59 6.47 -6.71
CA ALA A 86 -3.95 6.20 -6.27
C ALA A 86 -4.91 6.54 -7.41
N SER A 87 -5.76 5.59 -7.77
CA SER A 87 -6.83 5.74 -8.77
C SER A 87 -8.15 5.22 -8.22
N ALA A 88 -9.26 5.74 -8.74
CA ALA A 88 -10.59 5.31 -8.33
C ALA A 88 -11.57 5.39 -9.51
N THR A 89 -12.36 4.35 -9.68
CA THR A 89 -13.55 4.27 -10.53
C THR A 89 -14.80 4.21 -9.64
N ALA A 90 -15.98 3.98 -10.22
CA ALA A 90 -17.20 3.79 -9.45
C ALA A 90 -17.32 2.36 -8.87
N GLU A 91 -16.41 1.47 -9.24
CA GLU A 91 -16.39 0.04 -8.93
C GLU A 91 -15.20 -0.33 -8.05
N ALA A 92 -14.06 0.35 -8.21
CA ALA A 92 -12.83 0.01 -7.51
C ALA A 92 -12.01 1.24 -7.11
N GLY A 93 -11.29 1.07 -6.02
CA GLY A 93 -10.18 1.92 -5.62
C GLY A 93 -8.87 1.15 -5.74
N GLU A 94 -7.85 1.75 -6.34
CA GLU A 94 -6.56 1.11 -6.58
C GLU A 94 -5.40 1.93 -6.04
N LEU A 95 -4.48 1.25 -5.36
CA LEU A 95 -3.24 1.80 -4.86
C LEU A 95 -2.07 0.95 -5.35
N HIS A 96 -1.11 1.55 -6.05
CA HIS A 96 0.04 0.82 -6.59
C HIS A 96 1.31 1.67 -6.62
N ILE A 97 2.46 1.00 -6.69
CA ILE A 97 3.77 1.64 -6.91
C ILE A 97 4.12 1.54 -8.39
N SER A 98 4.22 2.70 -9.06
CA SER A 98 4.36 2.77 -10.53
C SER A 98 5.81 2.69 -11.02
N GLY A 99 5.96 2.36 -12.31
CA GLY A 99 7.24 2.37 -13.03
C GLY A 99 8.25 1.32 -12.56
N GLU A 100 9.53 1.56 -12.84
CA GLU A 100 10.64 0.65 -12.45
C GLU A 100 10.71 0.41 -10.94
N SER A 101 10.27 1.40 -10.17
CA SER A 101 10.17 1.31 -8.71
C SER A 101 9.18 0.25 -8.21
N GLY A 102 8.18 -0.10 -9.03
CA GLY A 102 7.25 -1.20 -8.74
C GLY A 102 7.95 -2.56 -8.70
N ARG A 103 9.03 -2.76 -9.46
CA ARG A 103 9.83 -4.00 -9.40
C ARG A 103 10.49 -4.17 -8.04
N ILE A 104 11.15 -3.12 -7.55
CA ILE A 104 11.77 -3.08 -6.22
C ILE A 104 10.70 -3.32 -5.14
N ALA A 105 9.55 -2.66 -5.27
CA ALA A 105 8.45 -2.85 -4.35
C ALA A 105 7.97 -4.30 -4.27
N ARG A 106 7.76 -4.97 -5.42
CA ARG A 106 7.37 -6.38 -5.47
C ARG A 106 8.40 -7.31 -4.84
N VAL A 107 9.69 -7.07 -5.11
CA VAL A 107 10.78 -7.87 -4.53
C VAL A 107 10.72 -7.83 -3.01
N HIS A 108 10.52 -6.65 -2.43
CA HIS A 108 10.41 -6.51 -0.99
C HIS A 108 9.06 -6.97 -0.43
N GLN A 109 7.95 -6.72 -1.14
CA GLN A 109 6.61 -7.12 -0.73
C GLN A 109 6.51 -8.64 -0.54
N PHE A 110 7.12 -9.42 -1.44
CA PHE A 110 7.00 -10.88 -1.45
C PHE A 110 8.30 -11.61 -1.09
N GLY A 111 9.34 -10.88 -0.67
CA GLY A 111 10.64 -11.46 -0.32
C GLY A 111 11.30 -12.23 -1.48
N LEU A 112 11.24 -11.66 -2.68
CA LEU A 112 11.75 -12.29 -3.90
C LEU A 112 13.28 -12.21 -3.98
N GLN A 113 13.81 -12.94 -4.95
CA GLN A 113 15.20 -12.84 -5.34
C GLN A 113 15.42 -11.70 -6.34
N ASP A 114 16.48 -10.92 -6.15
CA ASP A 114 16.90 -9.89 -7.12
C ASP A 114 18.43 -9.77 -7.17
N ARG A 115 18.93 -9.23 -8.28
CA ARG A 115 20.37 -9.10 -8.56
C ARG A 115 20.95 -7.86 -7.88
N VAL A 116 21.99 -8.06 -7.08
CA VAL A 116 22.60 -7.00 -6.25
C VAL A 116 23.58 -6.11 -7.04
N GLN A 117 24.29 -6.69 -8.02
CA GLN A 117 25.31 -5.97 -8.81
C GLN A 117 25.20 -6.30 -10.31
N ARG A 118 25.27 -5.25 -11.15
CA ARG A 118 25.49 -5.41 -12.59
C ARG A 118 26.92 -5.91 -12.80
N GLY A 119 27.09 -7.09 -13.40
CA GLY A 119 28.40 -7.73 -13.61
C GLY A 119 28.58 -9.08 -12.93
N ARG A 120 28.49 -9.17 -11.60
CA ARG A 120 28.89 -10.40 -10.85
C ARG A 120 27.81 -11.47 -10.62
N GLY A 121 26.60 -11.29 -11.15
CA GLY A 121 25.53 -12.31 -11.10
C GLY A 121 25.02 -12.66 -9.71
N LEU A 122 25.46 -11.95 -8.66
CA LEU A 122 25.03 -12.22 -7.29
C LEU A 122 23.54 -11.87 -7.12
N THR A 123 22.75 -12.91 -6.93
CA THR A 123 21.33 -12.83 -6.61
C THR A 123 21.14 -13.13 -5.12
N ILE A 124 20.37 -12.29 -4.42
CA ILE A 124 20.01 -12.54 -3.03
C ILE A 124 18.50 -12.56 -2.88
N ARG A 125 18.02 -13.35 -1.92
CA ARG A 125 16.65 -13.25 -1.45
C ARG A 125 16.53 -12.07 -0.49
N TYR A 126 15.58 -11.19 -0.74
CA TYR A 126 15.30 -10.07 0.15
C TYR A 126 14.32 -10.49 1.25
N PRO A 127 14.48 -9.98 2.47
CA PRO A 127 13.47 -10.20 3.49
C PRO A 127 12.23 -9.36 3.19
N VAL A 128 11.08 -9.91 3.60
CA VAL A 128 9.76 -9.31 3.39
C VAL A 128 9.69 -7.97 4.11
N ARG A 129 9.29 -6.94 3.37
CA ARG A 129 8.93 -5.62 3.88
C ARG A 129 7.65 -5.23 3.15
N GLU A 130 6.53 -5.35 3.84
CA GLU A 130 5.20 -5.16 3.27
C GLU A 130 4.92 -3.68 3.08
N LEU A 131 5.25 -3.17 1.88
CA LEU A 131 5.08 -1.76 1.52
C LEU A 131 3.61 -1.42 1.33
N LEU A 132 2.82 -2.34 0.79
CA LEU A 132 1.38 -2.21 0.61
C LEU A 132 0.69 -3.27 1.47
N GLY A 133 -0.28 -2.85 2.27
CA GLY A 133 -1.08 -3.75 3.10
C GLY A 133 -1.95 -2.97 4.08
N PHE A 134 -3.11 -3.52 4.41
CA PHE A 134 -4.05 -2.90 5.35
C PHE A 134 -3.63 -3.17 6.79
N THR A 135 -3.43 -2.10 7.56
CA THR A 135 -3.42 -2.19 9.03
C THR A 135 -4.84 -2.42 9.55
N ASP A 136 -4.98 -2.75 10.83
CA ASP A 136 -6.32 -2.82 11.44
C ASP A 136 -6.97 -1.43 11.55
N ASP A 137 -6.16 -0.38 11.68
CA ASP A 137 -6.63 1.01 11.61
C ASP A 137 -7.15 1.35 10.21
N ASP A 138 -6.44 0.97 9.14
CA ASP A 138 -6.89 1.18 7.77
C ASP A 138 -8.24 0.52 7.51
N LYS A 139 -8.43 -0.72 8.00
CA LYS A 139 -9.70 -1.45 7.86
C LYS A 139 -10.82 -0.75 8.62
N ARG A 140 -10.54 -0.30 9.84
CA ARG A 140 -11.51 0.41 10.70
C ARG A 140 -11.91 1.74 10.08
N ASP A 141 -10.96 2.54 9.64
CA ASP A 141 -11.19 3.84 9.02
C ASP A 141 -11.96 3.69 7.69
N THR A 142 -11.62 2.66 6.91
CA THR A 142 -12.37 2.32 5.69
C THR A 142 -13.82 1.97 6.01
N LEU A 143 -14.06 1.10 7.00
CA LEU A 143 -15.41 0.73 7.42
C LEU A 143 -16.20 1.93 7.95
N GLN A 144 -15.56 2.77 8.75
CA GLN A 144 -16.17 3.99 9.31
C GLN A 144 -16.60 4.95 8.19
N ALA A 145 -15.70 5.23 7.23
CA ALA A 145 -16.01 6.09 6.09
C ALA A 145 -17.14 5.52 5.20
N LEU A 146 -17.25 4.19 5.08
CA LEU A 146 -18.38 3.55 4.41
C LEU A 146 -19.68 3.75 5.18
N LEU A 147 -19.68 3.52 6.49
CA LEU A 147 -20.86 3.71 7.34
C LEU A 147 -21.35 5.16 7.29
N GLU A 148 -20.45 6.14 7.40
CA GLU A 148 -20.77 7.56 7.31
C GLU A 148 -21.36 7.96 5.95
N HIS A 149 -20.95 7.30 4.87
CA HIS A 149 -21.46 7.60 3.53
C HIS A 149 -22.89 7.09 3.30
N PHE A 150 -23.24 5.94 3.89
CA PHE A 150 -24.53 5.28 3.67
C PHE A 150 -25.53 5.47 4.81
N THR A 151 -25.11 6.04 5.94
CA THR A 151 -26.02 6.39 7.04
C THR A 151 -26.61 7.78 6.77
N PRO A 152 -27.95 7.91 6.67
CA PRO A 152 -28.60 9.20 6.57
C PRO A 152 -28.24 10.08 7.77
N ARG A 153 -28.01 11.38 7.53
CA ARG A 153 -27.91 12.38 8.61
C ARG A 153 -29.29 12.81 9.08
#